data_AF-A0AAD7UJF8-F1
#
_entry.id   AF-A0AAD7UJF8-F1
#
_cell.length_a   1.000
_cell.length_b   1.000
_cell.length_c   1.000
_cell.angle_alpha   90.00
_cell.angle_beta   90.00
_cell.angle_gamma   90.00
#
_symmetry.space_group_name_H-M   'P 1'
#
loop_
_entity.id
_entity.type
_entity.pdbx_description
1 polymer ?
#
loop_
_entity_poly.entity_id
_entity_poly.type
_entity_poly.pdbx_seq_one_letter_code
_entity_poly.pdbx_strand_id
1 'polypeptide(L)'
;MAQQPPPMTVDRAKVILKDTITTFTLPENRSRLQAAVDATSALPPDQQPIARMQKLVPLVTEIAGAKLGEYGLPNVMVGVMQLQIVSQQDPIVGEGVRILTSATMGNPVDDATVADYLQRLG
;
A
#
# COMPACT_ATOMS: atom_id res chain seq x y z
N MET A 1 -22.04 -8.77 -19.64
CA MET A 1 -22.14 -7.48 -18.92
C MET A 1 -21.07 -7.51 -17.84
N ALA A 2 -20.04 -6.67 -17.94
CA ALA A 2 -19.03 -6.58 -16.88
C ALA A 2 -19.72 -6.00 -15.64
N GLN A 3 -19.77 -6.77 -14.55
CA GLN A 3 -20.30 -6.31 -13.28
C GLN A 3 -19.48 -5.09 -12.87
N GLN A 4 -20.12 -3.91 -12.75
CA GLN A 4 -19.43 -2.73 -12.24
C GLN A 4 -18.90 -3.08 -10.84
N PRO A 5 -17.64 -2.75 -10.53
CA PRO A 5 -17.11 -2.96 -9.19
C PRO A 5 -18.04 -2.30 -8.17
N PRO A 6 -18.30 -2.94 -7.02
CA PRO A 6 -19.10 -2.33 -5.97
C PRO A 6 -18.53 -0.93 -5.64
N PRO A 7 -19.40 0.07 -5.40
CA PRO A 7 -18.93 1.41 -5.07
C PRO A 7 -18.01 1.38 -3.85
N MET A 8 -16.93 2.15 -3.90
CA MET A 8 -16.01 2.30 -2.77
C MET A 8 -16.69 3.15 -1.69
N THR A 9 -17.06 2.52 -0.57
CA THR A 9 -17.56 3.19 0.64
C THR A 9 -16.45 3.31 1.69
N VAL A 10 -16.66 4.12 2.74
CA VAL A 10 -15.71 4.25 3.87
C VAL A 10 -15.43 2.89 4.51
N ASP A 11 -16.46 2.11 4.83
CA ASP A 11 -16.29 0.81 5.48
C ASP A 11 -15.57 -0.20 4.58
N ARG A 12 -15.90 -0.21 3.27
CA ARG A 12 -15.20 -1.05 2.30
C ARG A 12 -13.74 -0.63 2.18
N ALA A 13 -13.45 0.67 2.14
CA ALA A 13 -12.10 1.20 2.07
C ALA A 13 -11.28 0.80 3.30
N LYS A 14 -11.85 0.87 4.51
CA LYS A 14 -11.21 0.42 5.74
C LYS A 14 -10.83 -1.06 5.67
N VAL A 15 -11.76 -1.92 5.28
CA VAL A 15 -11.49 -3.37 5.14
C VAL A 15 -10.38 -3.63 4.13
N ILE A 16 -10.45 -3.00 2.95
CA ILE A 16 -9.41 -3.13 1.91
C ILE A 16 -8.04 -2.68 2.41
N LEU A 17 -7.99 -1.51 3.07
CA LEU A 17 -6.76 -0.95 3.61
C LEU A 17 -6.17 -1.83 4.70
N LYS A 18 -7.00 -2.33 5.63
CA LYS A 18 -6.60 -3.27 6.68
C LYS A 18 -5.90 -4.47 6.09
N ASP A 19 -6.57 -5.12 5.16
CA ASP A 19 -6.13 -6.34 4.53
C ASP A 19 -4.85 -6.11 3.74
N THR A 20 -4.82 -5.07 2.90
CA THR A 20 -3.67 -4.76 2.05
C THR A 20 -2.46 -4.39 2.91
N ILE A 21 -2.61 -3.54 3.91
CA ILE A 21 -1.51 -3.13 4.78
C ILE A 21 -1.02 -4.30 5.65
N THR A 22 -1.92 -5.17 6.11
CA THR A 22 -1.54 -6.41 6.81
C THR A 22 -0.68 -7.31 5.93
N THR A 23 -0.88 -7.34 4.60
CA THR A 23 0.00 -8.13 3.74
C THR A 23 1.45 -7.65 3.75
N PHE A 24 1.69 -6.34 3.95
CA PHE A 24 3.07 -5.82 4.07
C PHE A 24 3.76 -6.24 5.36
N THR A 25 2.99 -6.55 6.42
CA THR A 25 3.54 -6.98 7.71
C THR A 25 3.83 -8.47 7.77
N LEU A 26 3.38 -9.26 6.78
CA LEU A 26 3.70 -10.68 6.68
C LEU A 26 5.22 -10.88 6.57
N PRO A 27 5.83 -11.82 7.31
CA PRO A 27 7.28 -11.98 7.38
C PRO A 27 7.98 -12.09 6.01
N GLU A 28 7.36 -12.80 5.07
CA GLU A 28 7.87 -12.95 3.70
C GLU A 28 7.90 -11.60 2.95
N ASN A 29 6.78 -10.89 2.94
CA ASN A 29 6.67 -9.60 2.26
C ASN A 29 7.56 -8.54 2.91
N ARG A 30 7.64 -8.53 4.24
CA ARG A 30 8.54 -7.66 5.00
C ARG A 30 10.00 -7.91 4.63
N SER A 31 10.41 -9.19 4.56
CA SER A 31 11.77 -9.54 4.12
C SER A 31 12.05 -9.08 2.69
N ARG A 32 11.08 -9.20 1.77
CA ARG A 32 11.21 -8.73 0.38
C ARG A 32 11.33 -7.20 0.29
N LEU A 33 10.50 -6.49 1.05
CA LEU A 33 10.51 -5.01 1.10
C LEU A 33 11.81 -4.49 1.69
N GLN A 34 12.28 -5.07 2.81
CA GLN A 34 13.55 -4.70 3.43
C GLN A 34 14.74 -4.95 2.50
N ALA A 35 14.80 -6.12 1.86
CA ALA A 35 15.86 -6.44 0.90
C ALA A 35 15.89 -5.46 -0.30
N ALA A 36 14.71 -5.00 -0.76
CA ALA A 36 14.62 -3.99 -1.82
C ALA A 36 15.14 -2.62 -1.35
N VAL A 37 14.83 -2.20 -0.11
CA VAL A 37 15.39 -0.97 0.48
C VAL A 37 16.90 -1.08 0.66
N ASP A 38 17.40 -2.17 1.23
CA ASP A 38 18.84 -2.38 1.47
C ASP A 38 19.65 -2.37 0.17
N ALA A 39 19.14 -3.03 -0.87
CA ALA A 39 19.78 -3.05 -2.18
C ALA A 39 19.89 -1.65 -2.82
N THR A 40 19.00 -0.71 -2.45
CA THR A 40 19.02 0.67 -2.98
C THR A 40 19.88 1.59 -2.13
N SER A 41 19.96 1.35 -0.82
CA SER A 41 20.80 2.10 0.11
C SER A 41 22.30 1.88 -0.14
N ALA A 42 22.66 0.77 -0.80
CA ALA A 42 24.03 0.48 -1.24
C ALA A 42 24.48 1.31 -2.47
N LEU A 43 23.57 2.05 -3.11
CA LEU A 43 23.88 2.87 -4.28
C LEU A 43 24.32 4.29 -3.89
N PRO A 44 25.00 5.03 -4.78
CA PRO A 44 25.32 6.44 -4.58
C PRO A 44 24.07 7.27 -4.19
N PRO A 45 24.17 8.23 -3.26
CA PRO A 45 23.03 8.99 -2.73
C PRO A 45 22.12 9.63 -3.79
N ASP A 46 22.71 10.08 -4.90
CA ASP A 46 22.04 10.66 -6.07
C ASP A 46 21.22 9.63 -6.87
N GLN A 47 21.56 8.34 -6.78
CA GLN A 47 20.90 7.23 -7.48
C GLN A 47 19.88 6.49 -6.61
N GLN A 48 19.98 6.59 -5.28
CA GLN A 48 19.09 5.90 -4.36
C GLN A 48 17.59 6.21 -4.59
N PRO A 49 17.15 7.47 -4.82
CA PRO A 49 15.73 7.77 -4.98
C PRO A 49 15.11 7.07 -6.20
N ILE A 50 15.79 7.12 -7.34
CA ILE A 50 15.33 6.49 -8.58
C ILE A 50 15.35 4.97 -8.44
N ALA A 51 16.42 4.41 -7.87
CA ALA A 51 16.53 2.98 -7.65
C ALA A 51 15.46 2.44 -6.68
N ARG A 52 15.15 3.19 -5.62
CA ARG A 52 14.05 2.88 -4.69
C ARG A 52 12.73 2.78 -5.43
N MET A 53 12.36 3.80 -6.21
CA MET A 53 11.11 3.75 -6.98
C MET A 53 11.09 2.57 -7.96
N GLN A 54 12.18 2.33 -8.70
CA GLN A 54 12.26 1.23 -9.67
C GLN A 54 12.09 -0.16 -9.05
N LYS A 55 12.51 -0.36 -7.79
CA LYS A 55 12.39 -1.65 -7.10
C LYS A 55 11.12 -1.76 -6.27
N LEU A 56 10.77 -0.72 -5.52
CA LEU A 56 9.68 -0.76 -4.54
C LEU A 56 8.31 -0.57 -5.20
N VAL A 57 8.20 0.24 -6.26
CA VAL A 57 6.92 0.38 -6.99
C VAL A 57 6.40 -0.97 -7.50
N PRO A 58 7.16 -1.77 -8.29
CA PRO A 58 6.66 -3.04 -8.78
C PRO A 58 6.41 -4.05 -7.65
N LEU A 59 7.27 -4.10 -6.63
CA LEU A 59 7.11 -5.01 -5.49
C LEU A 59 5.84 -4.69 -4.68
N VAL A 60 5.62 -3.42 -4.35
CA VAL A 60 4.42 -2.98 -3.63
C VAL A 60 3.17 -3.16 -4.50
N THR A 61 3.27 -2.93 -5.81
CA THR A 61 2.17 -3.19 -6.75
C THR A 61 1.83 -4.68 -6.83
N GLU A 62 2.83 -5.56 -6.79
CA GLU A 62 2.62 -7.02 -6.75
C GLU A 62 1.89 -7.44 -5.46
N ILE A 63 2.42 -7.04 -4.31
CA ILE A 63 1.86 -7.40 -3.00
C ILE A 63 0.46 -6.82 -2.82
N ALA A 64 0.30 -5.51 -3.08
CA ALA A 64 -0.98 -4.83 -2.93
C ALA A 64 -1.98 -5.24 -4.01
N GLY A 65 -1.52 -5.47 -5.24
CA GLY A 65 -2.36 -5.83 -6.39
C GLY A 65 -3.02 -7.18 -6.25
N ALA A 66 -2.32 -8.16 -5.68
CA ALA A 66 -2.92 -9.44 -5.34
C ALA A 66 -4.12 -9.25 -4.41
N LYS A 67 -3.94 -8.46 -3.33
CA LYS A 67 -5.00 -8.26 -2.34
C LYS A 67 -6.13 -7.37 -2.84
N LEU A 68 -5.81 -6.28 -3.54
CA LEU A 68 -6.79 -5.38 -4.18
C LEU A 68 -7.61 -6.11 -5.25
N GLY A 69 -7.00 -7.06 -5.97
CA GLY A 69 -7.67 -7.92 -6.94
C GLY A 69 -8.84 -8.72 -6.33
N GLU A 70 -8.68 -9.24 -5.11
CA GLU A 70 -9.74 -9.94 -4.37
C GLU A 70 -10.98 -9.05 -4.14
N TYR A 71 -10.78 -7.73 -4.08
CA TYR A 71 -11.83 -6.73 -3.89
C TYR A 71 -12.38 -6.14 -5.19
N GLY A 72 -12.04 -6.71 -6.34
CA GLY A 72 -12.47 -6.20 -7.65
C GLY A 72 -11.69 -4.97 -8.11
N LEU A 73 -10.47 -4.77 -7.59
CA LEU A 73 -9.56 -3.67 -7.94
C LEU A 73 -8.27 -4.22 -8.57
N PRO A 74 -8.35 -4.85 -9.77
CA PRO A 74 -7.20 -5.49 -10.39
C PRO A 74 -6.10 -4.50 -10.81
N ASN A 75 -6.42 -3.22 -10.89
CA ASN A 75 -5.45 -2.16 -11.13
C ASN A 75 -5.21 -1.38 -9.84
N VAL A 76 -4.03 -1.58 -9.24
CA VAL A 76 -3.61 -0.93 -7.99
C VAL A 76 -3.73 0.59 -8.08
N MET A 77 -3.34 1.19 -9.21
CA MET A 77 -3.43 2.64 -9.40
C MET A 77 -4.88 3.14 -9.36
N VAL A 78 -5.81 2.39 -9.97
CA VAL A 78 -7.25 2.70 -9.91
C VAL A 78 -7.81 2.45 -8.51
N GLY A 79 -7.38 1.37 -7.83
CA GLY A 79 -7.77 1.08 -6.46
C GLY A 79 -7.35 2.17 -5.48
N VAL A 80 -6.09 2.59 -5.54
CA VAL A 80 -5.55 3.69 -4.73
C VAL A 80 -6.30 5.00 -5.02
N MET A 81 -6.62 5.28 -6.29
CA MET A 81 -7.41 6.46 -6.65
C MET A 81 -8.81 6.45 -6.03
N GLN A 82 -9.50 5.30 -6.04
CA GLN A 82 -10.81 5.18 -5.40
C GLN A 82 -10.73 5.33 -3.88
N LEU A 83 -9.72 4.74 -3.25
CA LEU A 83 -9.45 4.92 -1.81
C LEU A 83 -9.13 6.38 -1.49
N GLN A 84 -8.40 7.08 -2.35
CA GLN A 84 -8.08 8.50 -2.20
C GLN A 84 -9.32 9.38 -2.28
N ILE A 85 -10.32 9.05 -3.10
CA ILE A 85 -11.60 9.77 -3.14
C ILE A 85 -12.34 9.60 -1.81
N VAL A 86 -12.40 8.37 -1.29
CA VAL A 86 -13.08 8.07 -0.02
C VAL A 86 -12.34 8.61 1.20
N SER A 87 -11.01 8.75 1.13
CA SER A 87 -10.21 9.35 2.21
C SER A 87 -10.60 10.78 2.58
N GLN A 88 -11.26 11.51 1.68
CA GLN A 88 -11.74 12.86 1.97
C GLN A 88 -12.92 12.85 2.95
N GLN A 89 -13.56 11.69 3.12
CA GLN A 89 -14.74 11.48 3.96
C GLN A 89 -14.37 10.88 5.33
N ASP A 90 -13.21 10.20 5.43
CA ASP A 90 -12.75 9.56 6.65
C ASP A 90 -11.22 9.66 6.81
N PRO A 91 -10.72 10.28 7.89
CA PRO A 91 -9.28 10.51 8.08
C PRO A 91 -8.49 9.22 8.31
N ILE A 92 -9.09 8.16 8.85
CA ILE A 92 -8.45 6.85 9.02
C ILE A 92 -8.23 6.22 7.64
N VAL A 93 -9.19 6.35 6.72
CA VAL A 93 -8.97 5.94 5.32
C VAL A 93 -7.83 6.73 4.69
N GLY A 94 -7.75 8.04 4.93
CA GLY A 94 -6.66 8.88 4.44
C GLY A 94 -5.27 8.49 4.95
N GLU A 95 -5.18 8.06 6.20
CA GLU A 95 -3.93 7.55 6.76
C GLU A 95 -3.49 6.25 6.07
N GLY A 96 -4.40 5.31 5.85
CA GLY A 96 -4.10 4.08 5.13
C GLY A 96 -3.65 4.30 3.68
N VAL A 97 -4.28 5.26 2.99
CA VAL A 97 -3.85 5.64 1.64
C VAL A 97 -2.44 6.24 1.64
N ARG A 98 -2.09 7.04 2.66
CA ARG A 98 -0.72 7.55 2.82
C ARG A 98 0.27 6.43 3.08
N ILE A 99 -0.08 5.43 3.90
CA ILE A 99 0.78 4.26 4.16
C ILE A 99 1.07 3.51 2.85
N LEU A 100 0.01 3.20 2.08
CA LEU A 100 0.16 2.56 0.76
C LEU A 100 1.02 3.38 -0.20
N THR A 101 0.78 4.69 -0.27
CA THR A 101 1.51 5.59 -1.17
C THR A 101 2.97 5.76 -0.74
N SER A 102 3.25 5.80 0.56
CA SER A 102 4.63 5.92 1.06
C SER A 102 5.43 4.66 0.76
N ALA A 103 4.80 3.48 0.87
CA ALA A 103 5.41 2.22 0.48
C ALA A 103 5.83 2.21 -1.01
N THR A 104 4.98 2.70 -1.93
CA THR A 104 5.32 2.77 -3.37
C THR A 104 6.41 3.81 -3.66
N MET A 105 6.49 4.90 -2.89
CA MET A 105 7.55 5.91 -3.01
C MET A 105 8.91 5.46 -2.43
N GLY A 106 8.98 4.24 -1.93
CA GLY A 106 10.20 3.68 -1.34
C GLY A 106 10.53 4.24 0.05
N ASN A 107 9.51 4.74 0.72
CA ASN A 107 9.52 5.10 2.13
C ASN A 107 8.47 4.27 2.87
N PRO A 108 8.64 2.92 2.94
CA PRO A 108 7.71 2.09 3.69
C PRO A 108 7.62 2.61 5.12
N VAL A 109 6.40 2.88 5.57
CA VAL A 109 6.15 3.38 6.92
C VAL A 109 6.60 2.31 7.92
N ASP A 110 7.22 2.71 9.02
CA ASP A 110 7.73 1.78 10.02
C ASP A 110 6.62 0.90 10.64
N ASP A 111 7.03 -0.25 11.17
CA ASP A 111 6.10 -1.25 11.72
C ASP A 111 5.29 -0.70 12.90
N ALA A 112 5.83 0.26 13.65
CA ALA A 112 5.13 0.85 14.78
C ALA A 112 3.94 1.69 14.30
N THR A 113 4.14 2.48 13.26
CA THR A 113 3.08 3.28 12.63
C THR A 113 2.04 2.39 11.97
N VAL A 114 2.47 1.31 11.30
CA VAL A 114 1.54 0.33 10.71
C VAL A 114 0.72 -0.37 11.81
N ALA A 115 1.33 -0.74 12.93
CA ALA A 115 0.64 -1.37 14.06
C ALA A 115 -0.37 -0.41 14.71
N ASP A 116 0.01 0.85 14.95
CA ASP A 116 -0.91 1.89 15.48
C ASP A 116 -2.12 2.08 14.56
N TYR A 117 -1.86 2.20 13.26
CA TYR A 117 -2.90 2.32 12.26
C TYR A 117 -3.88 1.14 12.30
N LEU A 118 -3.36 -0.10 12.29
CA LEU A 118 -4.19 -1.30 12.32
C LEU A 118 -5.01 -1.41 13.62
N GLN A 119 -4.45 -0.99 14.76
CA GLN A 119 -5.18 -0.96 16.04
C GLN A 119 -6.34 0.04 16.01
N ARG A 120 -6.12 1.23 15.45
CA ARG A 120 -7.17 2.27 15.34
C ARG A 120 -8.27 1.90 14.36
N LEU A 121 -7.98 0.99 13.43
CA LEU A 121 -8.91 0.55 12.42
C LEU A 121 -9.91 -0.52 12.93
N GLY A 122 -9.57 -1.23 14.01
CA GLY A 122 -10.35 -2.32 14.60
C GLY A 122 -10.19 -3.63 13.86
#